data_AF-A0A9E2FK08-F1
#
_entry.id   AF-A0A9E2FK08-F1
#
_cell.length_a   1.000
_cell.length_b   1.000
_cell.length_c   1.000
_cell.angle_alpha   90.00
_cell.angle_beta   90.00
_cell.angle_gamma   90.00
#
_symmetry.space_group_name_H-M   'P 1'
#
loop_
_entity.id
_entity.type
_entity.pdbx_description
1 polymer ?
#
loop_
_entity_poly.entity_id
_entity_poly.type
_entity_poly.pdbx_seq_one_letter_code
_entity_poly.pdbx_strand_id
1 'polypeptide(L)'
;LKTINGVDGRVVTFRTFDLGADKYTQQRSYEQERNPMLGLRSIRYSLQNLDLFKIQLRAILRASLHGNVRLMFPLISSLMEFRQAKMTVYDALEDLEDKGIHVSRDIPIGMMLETPAAAVQVKEFCREVDFISIGTNDLVQFLLAVDRGNERVSQFYSAGHPAVLRALRDILRACAHAETDCSLCGEMGGQPLYTLFLLGIGLRSFSMAPANIPEVKKLIRLTTIPHAQRVARRALSFDTERQVMNYLRDETRKVLPEDPI
;
A
#
# COMPACT_ATOMS: atom_id res chain seq x y z
N LEU A 1 -17.32 2.33 13.95
CA LEU A 1 -17.87 3.69 14.19
C LEU A 1 -16.84 4.65 14.78
N LYS A 2 -16.15 4.32 15.89
CA LYS A 2 -15.13 5.21 16.51
C LYS A 2 -14.15 5.85 15.51
N THR A 3 -13.57 5.05 14.61
CA THR A 3 -12.65 5.55 13.57
C THR A 3 -13.33 6.51 12.60
N ILE A 4 -14.53 6.17 12.12
CA ILE A 4 -15.27 6.97 11.14
C ILE A 4 -15.67 8.32 11.74
N ASN A 5 -16.19 8.32 12.97
CA ASN A 5 -16.58 9.55 13.67
C ASN A 5 -15.35 10.43 13.99
N GLY A 6 -14.18 9.83 14.18
CA GLY A 6 -12.95 10.55 14.53
C GLY A 6 -12.25 11.25 13.35
N VAL A 7 -12.66 11.01 12.10
CA VAL A 7 -12.01 11.58 10.91
C VAL A 7 -12.82 12.69 10.21
N ASP A 8 -13.89 13.17 10.84
CA ASP A 8 -14.67 14.34 10.42
C ASP A 8 -15.04 14.34 8.93
N GLY A 9 -15.73 13.28 8.49
CA GLY A 9 -16.20 13.11 7.11
C GLY A 9 -15.13 12.73 6.08
N ARG A 10 -13.84 12.64 6.47
CA ARG A 10 -12.78 12.18 5.56
C ARG A 10 -12.91 10.70 5.22
N VAL A 11 -12.33 10.32 4.09
CA VAL A 11 -12.31 8.93 3.62
C VAL A 11 -11.51 8.05 4.56
N VAL A 12 -12.07 6.89 4.94
CA VAL A 12 -11.40 5.83 5.68
C VAL A 12 -11.27 4.60 4.79
N THR A 13 -10.04 4.21 4.50
CA THR A 13 -9.76 2.95 3.79
C THR A 13 -9.53 1.83 4.82
N PHE A 14 -10.44 0.86 4.88
CA PHE A 14 -10.22 -0.36 5.65
C PHE A 14 -9.45 -1.38 4.81
N ARG A 15 -8.30 -1.80 5.33
CA ARG A 15 -7.63 -3.02 4.86
C ARG A 15 -8.32 -4.22 5.49
N THR A 16 -8.65 -5.22 4.67
CA THR A 16 -9.10 -6.51 5.21
C THR A 16 -7.99 -7.18 6.00
N PHE A 17 -8.32 -8.30 6.62
CA PHE A 17 -7.40 -9.06 7.44
C PHE A 17 -6.06 -9.31 6.70
N ASP A 18 -5.00 -8.72 7.24
CA ASP A 18 -3.63 -8.87 6.76
C ASP A 18 -2.84 -9.53 7.87
N LEU A 19 -2.94 -10.87 7.93
CA LEU A 19 -2.15 -11.63 8.87
C LEU A 19 -0.68 -11.48 8.46
N GLY A 20 0.14 -10.87 9.32
CA GLY A 20 1.58 -10.88 9.15
C GLY A 20 2.07 -12.32 9.21
N ALA A 21 3.16 -12.60 8.50
CA ALA A 21 3.85 -13.89 8.63
C ALA A 21 4.80 -13.91 9.84
N ASP A 22 4.42 -13.16 10.88
CA ASP A 22 5.25 -12.90 12.03
C ASP A 22 5.42 -14.17 12.88
N LYS A 23 6.51 -14.18 13.66
CA LYS A 23 6.83 -15.34 14.51
C LYS A 23 5.69 -15.66 15.48
N TYR A 24 4.89 -14.66 15.88
CA TYR A 24 3.82 -14.82 16.85
C TYR A 24 2.64 -15.63 16.29
N THR A 25 2.22 -15.36 15.06
CA THR A 25 1.15 -16.13 14.40
C THR A 25 1.62 -17.55 14.04
N GLN A 26 2.87 -17.72 13.60
CA GLN A 26 3.46 -19.03 13.29
C GLN A 26 3.72 -19.89 14.53
N GLN A 27 4.12 -19.30 15.67
CA GLN A 27 4.31 -20.04 16.93
C GLN A 27 3.01 -20.67 17.44
N ARG A 28 1.85 -20.12 17.07
CA ARG A 28 0.53 -20.63 17.43
C ARG A 28 -0.12 -21.47 16.32
N SER A 29 0.51 -21.56 15.15
CA SER A 29 0.01 -22.37 14.04
C SER A 29 0.18 -23.85 14.34
N TYR A 30 -0.82 -24.65 13.95
CA TYR A 30 -0.77 -26.11 14.05
C TYR A 30 0.32 -26.71 13.15
N GLU A 31 0.49 -26.13 11.95
CA GLU A 31 1.58 -26.44 11.03
C GLU A 31 2.43 -25.19 10.79
N GLN A 32 3.72 -25.28 11.10
CA GLN A 32 4.65 -24.18 10.84
C GLN A 32 5.04 -24.18 9.36
N GLU A 33 4.84 -23.06 8.70
CA GLU A 33 5.29 -22.89 7.32
C GLU A 33 6.78 -22.58 7.28
N ARG A 34 7.51 -23.18 6.33
CA ARG A 34 8.94 -22.89 6.15
C ARG A 34 9.22 -21.45 5.73
N ASN A 35 8.31 -20.87 4.93
CA ASN A 35 8.41 -19.50 4.42
C ASN A 35 7.08 -18.76 4.63
N PRO A 36 6.77 -18.34 5.87
CA PRO A 36 5.48 -17.72 6.18
C PRO A 36 5.17 -16.52 5.28
N MET A 37 6.18 -15.70 4.96
CA MET A 37 6.00 -14.50 4.11
C MET A 37 5.53 -14.83 2.70
N LEU A 38 5.70 -16.07 2.24
CA LEU A 38 5.28 -16.57 0.93
C LEU A 38 4.09 -17.54 0.99
N GLY A 39 3.56 -17.82 2.18
CA GLY A 39 2.58 -18.89 2.41
C GLY A 39 1.12 -18.43 2.54
N LEU A 40 0.37 -19.15 3.38
CA LEU A 40 -1.07 -18.96 3.58
C LEU A 40 -1.34 -17.83 4.57
N ARG A 41 -1.47 -16.61 4.04
CA ARG A 41 -1.76 -15.40 4.82
C ARG A 41 -2.68 -14.43 4.09
N SER A 42 -3.11 -13.40 4.80
CA SER A 42 -3.82 -12.25 4.25
C SER A 42 -5.01 -12.68 3.38
N ILE A 43 -5.14 -12.19 2.13
CA ILE A 43 -6.27 -12.53 1.27
C ILE A 43 -6.41 -14.03 0.98
N ARG A 44 -5.30 -14.77 0.88
CA ARG A 44 -5.33 -16.22 0.61
C ARG A 44 -5.98 -16.99 1.75
N TYR A 45 -5.64 -16.63 2.98
CA TYR A 45 -6.27 -17.18 4.17
C TYR A 45 -7.77 -16.82 4.21
N SER A 46 -8.11 -15.57 3.91
CA SER A 46 -9.50 -15.10 3.86
C SER A 46 -10.34 -15.85 2.81
N LEU A 47 -9.81 -16.09 1.61
CA LEU A 47 -10.51 -16.82 0.55
C LEU A 47 -10.69 -18.32 0.86
N GLN A 48 -9.81 -18.92 1.67
CA GLN A 48 -10.00 -20.29 2.16
C GLN A 48 -10.97 -20.36 3.35
N ASN A 49 -11.22 -19.25 4.04
CA ASN A 49 -12.06 -19.18 5.25
C ASN A 49 -13.18 -18.16 5.06
N LEU A 50 -14.05 -18.41 4.08
CA LEU A 50 -15.07 -17.45 3.63
C LEU A 50 -16.02 -17.00 4.74
N ASP A 51 -16.40 -17.88 5.68
CA ASP A 51 -17.29 -17.50 6.78
C ASP A 51 -16.69 -16.40 7.66
N LEU A 52 -15.40 -16.56 8.02
CA LEU A 52 -14.66 -15.56 8.79
C LEU A 52 -14.47 -14.27 7.97
N PHE A 53 -14.16 -14.42 6.68
CA PHE A 53 -13.99 -13.27 5.81
C PHE A 53 -15.29 -12.46 5.68
N LYS A 54 -16.42 -13.12 5.42
CA LYS A 54 -17.74 -12.48 5.33
C LYS A 54 -18.14 -11.80 6.65
N ILE A 55 -17.72 -12.29 7.82
CA ILE A 55 -17.92 -11.55 9.09
C ILE A 55 -17.26 -10.18 9.03
N GLN A 56 -16.00 -10.09 8.59
CA GLN A 56 -15.30 -8.82 8.46
C GLN A 56 -15.95 -7.93 7.39
N LEU A 57 -16.28 -8.47 6.22
CA LEU A 57 -16.89 -7.73 5.13
C LEU A 57 -18.24 -7.12 5.53
N ARG A 58 -19.13 -7.90 6.14
CA ARG A 58 -20.42 -7.41 6.65
C ARG A 58 -20.26 -6.31 7.71
N ALA A 59 -19.20 -6.38 8.52
CA ALA A 59 -18.91 -5.31 9.48
C ALA A 59 -18.48 -4.00 8.79
N ILE A 60 -17.63 -4.08 7.76
CA ILE A 60 -17.18 -2.91 6.99
C ILE A 60 -18.34 -2.32 6.18
N LEU A 61 -19.15 -3.17 5.52
CA LEU A 61 -20.33 -2.75 4.77
C LEU A 61 -21.36 -2.02 5.65
N ARG A 62 -21.64 -2.51 6.85
CA ARG A 62 -22.51 -1.77 7.80
C ARG A 62 -21.87 -0.45 8.24
N ALA A 63 -20.55 -0.42 8.40
CA ALA A 63 -19.84 0.79 8.80
C ALA A 63 -19.89 1.89 7.71
N SER A 64 -20.01 1.52 6.43
CA SER A 64 -20.09 2.49 5.31
C SER A 64 -21.35 3.36 5.36
N LEU A 65 -22.41 2.94 6.06
CA LEU A 65 -23.60 3.76 6.31
C LEU A 65 -23.32 5.01 7.14
N HIS A 66 -22.18 5.06 7.83
CA HIS A 66 -21.86 6.12 8.78
C HIS A 66 -20.76 7.07 8.29
N GLY A 67 -20.24 6.90 7.06
CA GLY A 67 -19.24 7.80 6.50
C GLY A 67 -18.58 7.28 5.23
N ASN A 68 -17.61 8.04 4.73
CA ASN A 68 -16.91 7.74 3.48
C ASN A 68 -15.92 6.59 3.67
N VAL A 69 -16.37 5.37 3.40
CA VAL A 69 -15.58 4.16 3.59
C VAL A 69 -15.15 3.56 2.25
N ARG A 70 -13.92 3.11 2.18
CA ARG A 70 -13.38 2.28 1.09
C ARG A 70 -12.81 0.98 1.64
N LEU A 71 -12.81 -0.06 0.83
CA LEU A 71 -12.30 -1.39 1.19
C LEU A 71 -11.07 -1.71 0.34
N MET A 72 -10.02 -2.27 0.93
CA MET A 72 -8.89 -2.79 0.15
C MET A 72 -8.43 -4.18 0.60
N PHE A 73 -7.99 -4.98 -0.37
CA PHE A 73 -7.43 -6.31 -0.14
C PHE A 73 -5.89 -6.30 -0.14
N PRO A 74 -5.23 -6.87 0.88
CA PRO A 74 -3.79 -7.09 0.92
C PRO A 74 -3.37 -8.31 0.10
N LEU A 75 -2.09 -8.38 -0.27
CA LEU A 75 -1.40 -9.53 -0.84
C LEU A 75 -2.05 -10.11 -2.11
N ILE A 76 -2.72 -9.26 -2.89
CA ILE A 76 -3.24 -9.66 -4.20
C ILE A 76 -2.05 -9.90 -5.14
N SER A 77 -2.02 -11.07 -5.78
CA SER A 77 -0.99 -11.47 -6.74
C SER A 77 -1.54 -11.82 -8.12
N SER A 78 -2.85 -12.02 -8.24
CA SER A 78 -3.53 -12.29 -9.51
C SER A 78 -4.91 -11.62 -9.59
N LEU A 79 -5.38 -11.37 -10.82
CA LEU A 79 -6.73 -10.85 -11.06
C LEU A 79 -7.81 -11.80 -10.53
N MET A 80 -7.57 -13.11 -10.57
CA MET A 80 -8.55 -14.08 -10.09
C MET A 80 -8.75 -13.98 -8.57
N GLU A 81 -7.67 -13.83 -7.79
CA GLU A 81 -7.76 -13.56 -6.35
C GLU A 81 -8.58 -12.29 -6.08
N PHE A 82 -8.32 -11.21 -6.84
CA PHE A 82 -9.06 -9.97 -6.70
C PHE A 82 -10.55 -10.11 -7.03
N ARG A 83 -10.88 -10.79 -8.14
CA ARG A 83 -12.27 -11.05 -8.54
C ARG A 83 -13.00 -11.91 -7.53
N GLN A 84 -12.37 -12.97 -7.01
CA GLN A 84 -12.94 -13.80 -5.95
C GLN A 84 -13.22 -13.01 -4.68
N ALA A 85 -12.26 -12.16 -4.27
CA ALA A 85 -12.46 -11.28 -3.13
C ALA A 85 -13.62 -10.30 -3.35
N LYS A 86 -13.70 -9.69 -4.54
CA LYS A 86 -14.78 -8.77 -4.94
C LYS A 86 -16.14 -9.47 -4.97
N MET A 87 -16.22 -10.68 -5.52
CA MET A 87 -17.44 -11.51 -5.47
C MET A 87 -17.88 -11.77 -4.03
N THR A 88 -16.94 -12.07 -3.13
CA THR A 88 -17.26 -12.33 -1.72
C THR A 88 -17.82 -11.08 -1.01
N VAL A 89 -17.47 -9.86 -1.46
CA VAL A 89 -18.08 -8.61 -0.98
C VAL A 89 -19.55 -8.52 -1.41
N TYR A 90 -19.85 -8.86 -2.67
CA TYR A 90 -21.22 -8.85 -3.17
C TYR A 90 -22.08 -9.91 -2.47
N ASP A 91 -21.58 -11.12 -2.26
CA ASP A 91 -22.28 -12.11 -1.44
C ASP A 91 -22.57 -11.59 -0.01
N ALA A 92 -21.58 -10.92 0.61
CA ALA A 92 -21.75 -10.36 1.95
C ALA A 92 -22.75 -9.19 1.98
N LEU A 93 -22.95 -8.53 0.85
CA LEU A 93 -23.96 -7.49 0.69
C LEU A 93 -25.35 -8.10 0.57
N GLU A 94 -25.51 -9.15 -0.25
CA GLU A 94 -26.76 -9.92 -0.37
C GLU A 94 -27.17 -10.51 0.99
N ASP A 95 -26.22 -11.10 1.74
CA ASP A 95 -26.43 -11.59 3.11
C ASP A 95 -27.02 -10.52 4.07
N LEU A 96 -26.70 -9.25 3.86
CA LEU A 96 -27.19 -8.12 4.67
C LEU A 96 -28.56 -7.66 4.20
N GLU A 97 -28.77 -7.59 2.88
CA GLU A 97 -30.07 -7.25 2.28
C GLU A 97 -31.16 -8.26 2.66
N ASP A 98 -30.85 -9.57 2.64
CA ASP A 98 -31.75 -10.64 3.08
C ASP A 98 -32.14 -10.51 4.56
N LYS A 99 -31.30 -9.84 5.37
CA LYS A 99 -31.56 -9.53 6.78
C LYS A 99 -32.22 -8.16 6.98
N GLY A 100 -32.62 -7.49 5.89
CA GLY A 100 -33.25 -6.17 5.90
C GLY A 100 -32.28 -5.01 6.15
N ILE A 101 -30.97 -5.25 6.16
CA ILE A 101 -29.95 -4.22 6.40
C ILE A 101 -29.50 -3.65 5.05
N HIS A 102 -30.04 -2.50 4.69
CA HIS A 102 -29.73 -1.82 3.44
C HIS A 102 -28.40 -1.08 3.56
N VAL A 103 -27.42 -1.45 2.73
CA VAL A 103 -26.10 -0.80 2.62
C VAL A 103 -25.86 -0.34 1.19
N SER A 104 -24.99 0.66 0.97
CA SER A 104 -24.65 1.08 -0.39
C SER A 104 -23.90 -0.04 -1.14
N ARG A 105 -24.33 -0.30 -2.38
CA ARG A 105 -23.67 -1.22 -3.32
C ARG A 105 -22.39 -0.64 -3.94
N ASP A 106 -22.22 0.68 -3.86
CA ASP A 106 -21.14 1.41 -4.53
C ASP A 106 -19.96 1.70 -3.60
N ILE A 107 -19.67 0.82 -2.64
CA ILE A 107 -18.47 0.93 -1.82
C ILE A 107 -17.23 0.79 -2.72
N PRO A 108 -16.27 1.74 -2.72
CA PRO A 108 -15.07 1.60 -3.53
C PRO A 108 -14.21 0.44 -3.01
N ILE A 109 -13.82 -0.45 -3.92
CA ILE A 109 -13.01 -1.64 -3.69
C ILE A 109 -11.68 -1.48 -4.43
N GLY A 110 -10.61 -1.39 -3.64
CA GLY A 110 -9.25 -1.29 -4.12
C GLY A 110 -8.39 -2.46 -3.70
N MET A 111 -7.09 -2.33 -3.97
CA MET A 111 -6.10 -3.30 -3.54
C MET A 111 -4.86 -2.62 -2.96
N MET A 112 -4.20 -3.34 -2.06
CA MET A 112 -2.82 -3.02 -1.71
C MET A 112 -1.90 -3.62 -2.77
N LEU A 113 -1.17 -2.76 -3.49
CA LEU A 113 -0.16 -3.21 -4.44
C LEU A 113 1.15 -3.38 -3.69
N GLU A 114 1.43 -4.64 -3.35
CA GLU A 114 2.61 -5.02 -2.57
C GLU A 114 3.32 -6.28 -3.08
N THR A 115 2.83 -6.88 -4.17
CA THR A 115 3.47 -8.04 -4.80
C THR A 115 4.12 -7.66 -6.14
N PRO A 116 5.26 -8.26 -6.52
CA PRO A 116 5.87 -8.03 -7.82
C PRO A 116 4.94 -8.40 -8.99
N ALA A 117 4.13 -9.45 -8.83
CA ALA A 117 3.15 -9.86 -9.84
C ALA A 117 2.11 -8.75 -10.10
N ALA A 118 1.57 -8.14 -9.04
CA ALA A 118 0.66 -7.00 -9.17
C ALA A 118 1.34 -5.75 -9.74
N ALA A 119 2.61 -5.51 -9.42
CA ALA A 119 3.37 -4.41 -10.01
C ALA A 119 3.53 -4.56 -11.53
N VAL A 120 3.79 -5.79 -12.01
CA VAL A 120 3.91 -6.08 -13.44
C VAL A 120 2.56 -6.01 -14.16
N GLN A 121 1.49 -6.50 -13.55
CA GLN A 121 0.12 -6.51 -14.11
C GLN A 121 -0.72 -5.28 -13.71
N VAL A 122 -0.08 -4.18 -13.30
CA VAL A 122 -0.78 -3.02 -12.75
C VAL A 122 -1.83 -2.45 -13.72
N LYS A 123 -1.58 -2.50 -15.03
CA LYS A 123 -2.50 -1.99 -16.05
C LYS A 123 -3.81 -2.76 -16.09
N GLU A 124 -3.73 -4.08 -15.95
CA GLU A 124 -4.90 -4.95 -15.90
C GLU A 124 -5.68 -4.72 -14.60
N PHE A 125 -4.99 -4.59 -13.46
CA PHE A 125 -5.64 -4.27 -12.18
C PHE A 125 -6.36 -2.92 -12.21
N CYS A 126 -5.78 -1.89 -12.83
CA CYS A 126 -6.40 -0.56 -12.96
C CYS A 126 -7.77 -0.59 -13.67
N ARG A 127 -8.10 -1.66 -14.41
CA ARG A 127 -9.42 -1.82 -15.05
C ARG A 127 -10.50 -2.37 -14.12
N GLU A 128 -10.12 -2.92 -12.97
CA GLU A 128 -11.04 -3.63 -12.07
C GLU A 128 -11.13 -3.04 -10.66
N VAL A 129 -10.10 -2.30 -10.25
CA VAL A 129 -9.99 -1.64 -8.94
C VAL A 129 -10.48 -0.20 -9.04
N ASP A 130 -11.10 0.29 -7.96
CA ASP A 130 -11.47 1.71 -7.85
C ASP A 130 -10.28 2.58 -7.41
N PHE A 131 -9.32 1.99 -6.70
CA PHE A 131 -8.09 2.65 -6.26
C PHE A 131 -6.99 1.64 -5.91
N ILE A 132 -5.76 2.12 -5.84
CA ILE A 132 -4.57 1.37 -5.43
C ILE A 132 -3.90 2.07 -4.24
N SER A 133 -3.43 1.28 -3.26
CA SER A 133 -2.52 1.75 -2.22
C SER A 133 -1.22 0.95 -2.28
N ILE A 134 -0.10 1.60 -2.54
CA ILE A 134 1.20 0.92 -2.63
C ILE A 134 1.70 0.58 -1.23
N GLY A 135 1.86 -0.71 -0.95
CA GLY A 135 2.47 -1.23 0.27
C GLY A 135 3.97 -1.43 0.08
N THR A 136 4.77 -0.36 0.24
CA THR A 136 6.22 -0.41 -0.09
C THR A 136 7.00 -1.43 0.72
N ASN A 137 6.56 -1.71 1.94
CA ASN A 137 7.24 -2.61 2.86
C ASN A 137 7.38 -4.02 2.26
N ASP A 138 6.26 -4.64 1.92
CA ASP A 138 6.22 -5.98 1.35
C ASP A 138 6.67 -5.95 -0.13
N LEU A 139 6.38 -4.86 -0.87
CA LEU A 139 6.87 -4.69 -2.24
C LEU A 139 8.41 -4.73 -2.33
N VAL A 140 9.10 -3.99 -1.46
CA VAL A 140 10.58 -3.97 -1.41
C VAL A 140 11.11 -5.35 -1.03
N GLN A 141 10.54 -5.95 0.02
CA GLN A 141 10.92 -7.29 0.48
C GLN A 141 10.81 -8.34 -0.64
N PHE A 142 9.69 -8.37 -1.38
CA PHE A 142 9.51 -9.35 -2.44
C PHE A 142 10.29 -9.02 -3.72
N LEU A 143 10.47 -7.75 -4.07
CA LEU A 143 11.30 -7.37 -5.23
C LEU A 143 12.78 -7.70 -5.01
N LEU A 144 13.27 -7.57 -3.78
CA LEU A 144 14.67 -7.81 -3.42
C LEU A 144 14.91 -9.19 -2.81
N ALA A 145 13.86 -10.03 -2.69
CA ALA A 145 13.91 -11.34 -2.06
C ALA A 145 14.59 -11.33 -0.68
N VAL A 146 14.24 -10.35 0.16
CA VAL A 146 14.87 -10.12 1.46
C VAL A 146 13.83 -9.99 2.57
N ASP A 147 13.93 -10.84 3.59
CA ASP A 147 13.15 -10.70 4.81
C ASP A 147 13.75 -9.58 5.68
N ARG A 148 13.03 -8.46 5.77
CA ARG A 148 13.47 -7.30 6.57
C ARG A 148 13.48 -7.59 8.08
N GLY A 149 12.76 -8.60 8.55
CA GLY A 149 12.76 -9.06 9.94
C GLY A 149 13.91 -10.01 10.26
N ASN A 150 14.68 -10.45 9.26
CA ASN A 150 15.83 -11.33 9.44
C ASN A 150 17.12 -10.51 9.53
N GLU A 151 17.66 -10.35 10.73
CA GLU A 151 18.87 -9.58 11.01
C GLU A 151 20.10 -9.97 10.17
N ARG A 152 20.18 -11.21 9.69
CA ARG A 152 21.32 -11.67 8.87
C ARG A 152 21.31 -11.10 7.46
N VAL A 153 20.14 -10.69 6.96
CA VAL A 153 19.95 -10.23 5.58
C VAL A 153 19.28 -8.87 5.50
N SER A 154 18.83 -8.28 6.62
CA SER A 154 18.14 -6.99 6.66
C SER A 154 18.97 -5.85 6.04
N GLN A 155 20.30 -5.95 6.02
CA GLN A 155 21.19 -5.03 5.31
C GLN A 155 20.96 -4.95 3.79
N PHE A 156 20.33 -5.96 3.17
CA PHE A 156 19.98 -5.97 1.75
C PHE A 156 18.61 -5.36 1.47
N TYR A 157 17.81 -5.08 2.50
CA TYR A 157 16.53 -4.38 2.36
C TYR A 157 16.78 -2.90 2.09
N SER A 158 16.37 -2.42 0.92
CA SER A 158 16.49 -1.01 0.58
C SER A 158 15.32 -0.49 -0.25
N ALA A 159 14.58 0.47 0.31
CA ALA A 159 13.58 1.22 -0.43
C ALA A 159 14.20 2.15 -1.50
N GLY A 160 15.49 2.49 -1.36
CA GLY A 160 16.26 3.26 -2.34
C GLY A 160 16.85 2.43 -3.48
N HIS A 161 16.61 1.11 -3.51
CA HIS A 161 17.13 0.27 -4.57
C HIS A 161 16.59 0.69 -5.96
N PRO A 162 17.42 0.80 -7.01
CA PRO A 162 16.98 1.26 -8.33
C PRO A 162 15.81 0.46 -8.93
N ALA A 163 15.74 -0.85 -8.68
CA ALA A 163 14.61 -1.68 -9.13
C ALA A 163 13.29 -1.29 -8.45
N VAL A 164 13.32 -0.95 -7.16
CA VAL A 164 12.15 -0.47 -6.40
C VAL A 164 11.70 0.87 -6.96
N LEU A 165 12.64 1.81 -7.16
CA LEU A 165 12.31 3.13 -7.72
C LEU A 165 11.68 3.03 -9.12
N ARG A 166 12.20 2.14 -9.97
CA ARG A 166 11.65 1.87 -11.30
C ARG A 166 10.25 1.26 -11.21
N ALA A 167 10.03 0.28 -10.32
CA ALA A 167 8.71 -0.31 -10.10
C ALA A 167 7.69 0.75 -9.65
N LEU A 168 8.03 1.59 -8.67
CA LEU A 168 7.14 2.66 -8.18
C LEU A 168 6.78 3.66 -9.30
N ARG A 169 7.77 4.05 -10.11
CA ARG A 169 7.54 4.93 -11.27
C ARG A 169 6.56 4.29 -12.25
N ASP A 170 6.75 3.02 -12.57
CA ASP A 170 5.94 2.33 -13.58
C ASP A 170 4.52 2.06 -13.10
N ILE A 171 4.35 1.72 -11.81
CA ILE A 171 3.06 1.63 -11.13
C ILE A 171 2.32 2.97 -11.22
N LEU A 172 2.94 4.07 -10.75
CA LEU A 172 2.28 5.37 -10.70
C LEU A 172 1.95 5.91 -12.09
N ARG A 173 2.79 5.64 -13.09
CA ARG A 173 2.49 5.96 -14.50
C ARG A 173 1.30 5.18 -15.03
N ALA A 174 1.20 3.89 -14.71
CA ALA A 174 0.07 3.07 -15.13
C ALA A 174 -1.23 3.54 -14.48
N CYS A 175 -1.22 3.80 -13.17
CA CYS A 175 -2.39 4.35 -12.46
C CYS A 175 -2.80 5.71 -13.03
N ALA A 176 -1.84 6.61 -13.27
CA ALA A 176 -2.12 7.93 -13.85
C ALA A 176 -2.71 7.84 -15.26
N HIS A 177 -2.22 6.91 -16.09
CA HIS A 177 -2.75 6.70 -17.44
C HIS A 177 -4.16 6.12 -17.44
N ALA A 178 -4.49 5.29 -16.46
CA ALA A 178 -5.81 4.69 -16.28
C ALA A 178 -6.75 5.56 -15.42
N GLU A 179 -6.31 6.73 -14.98
CA GLU A 179 -7.04 7.63 -14.05
C GLU A 179 -7.45 6.94 -12.74
N THR A 180 -6.71 5.92 -12.32
CA THR A 180 -6.93 5.19 -11.07
C THR A 180 -6.31 5.95 -9.90
N ASP A 181 -7.10 6.21 -8.84
CA ASP A 181 -6.61 6.82 -7.60
C ASP A 181 -5.50 5.96 -6.99
N CYS A 182 -4.33 6.56 -6.74
CA CYS A 182 -3.16 5.84 -6.25
C CYS A 182 -2.53 6.57 -5.06
N SER A 183 -2.41 5.84 -3.96
CA SER A 183 -1.78 6.29 -2.73
C SER A 183 -0.60 5.40 -2.35
N LEU A 184 0.17 5.80 -1.33
CA LEU A 184 1.24 5.00 -0.75
C LEU A 184 1.07 4.99 0.77
N CYS A 185 1.01 3.80 1.38
CA CYS A 185 0.78 3.62 2.81
C CYS A 185 1.94 2.93 3.57
N GLY A 186 2.99 2.51 2.86
CA GLY A 186 4.18 1.95 3.47
C GLY A 186 5.11 2.99 4.10
N GLU A 187 6.10 2.55 4.87
CA GLU A 187 6.98 3.44 5.67
C GLU A 187 7.71 4.47 4.82
N MET A 188 8.02 4.14 3.56
CA MET A 188 8.66 5.03 2.61
C MET A 188 7.90 6.37 2.44
N GLY A 189 6.57 6.37 2.54
CA GLY A 189 5.76 7.58 2.41
C GLY A 189 5.90 8.56 3.56
N GLY A 190 6.30 8.06 4.73
CA GLY A 190 6.55 8.86 5.93
C GLY A 190 8.00 9.27 6.11
N GLN A 191 8.89 8.99 5.14
CA GLN A 191 10.31 9.30 5.22
C GLN A 191 10.65 10.49 4.32
N PRO A 192 11.04 11.66 4.89
CA PRO A 192 11.35 12.87 4.13
C PRO A 192 12.33 12.66 2.99
N LEU A 193 13.33 11.78 3.19
CA LEU A 193 14.34 11.40 2.21
C LEU A 193 13.75 11.00 0.83
N TYR A 194 12.59 10.34 0.81
CA TYR A 194 11.97 9.86 -0.43
C TYR A 194 10.90 10.80 -0.99
N THR A 195 10.46 11.81 -0.24
CA THR A 195 9.34 12.68 -0.62
C THR A 195 9.57 13.39 -1.95
N LEU A 196 10.76 13.95 -2.18
CA LEU A 196 11.09 14.62 -3.45
C LEU A 196 11.02 13.64 -4.63
N PHE A 197 11.54 12.42 -4.45
CA PHE A 197 11.45 11.38 -5.45
C PHE A 197 9.99 10.98 -5.74
N LEU A 198 9.22 10.67 -4.69
CA LEU A 198 7.82 10.24 -4.78
C LEU A 198 6.93 11.30 -5.46
N LEU A 199 7.06 12.57 -5.07
CA LEU A 199 6.38 13.68 -5.75
C LEU A 199 6.77 13.77 -7.23
N GLY A 200 8.05 13.60 -7.52
CA GLY A 200 8.63 13.73 -8.85
C GLY A 200 8.20 12.64 -9.82
N ILE A 201 7.97 11.42 -9.34
CA ILE A 201 7.40 10.33 -10.15
C ILE A 201 5.88 10.37 -10.26
N GLY A 202 5.21 11.27 -9.52
CA GLY A 202 3.77 11.56 -9.70
C GLY A 202 2.88 11.21 -8.51
N LEU A 203 3.40 10.76 -7.37
CA LEU A 203 2.57 10.45 -6.20
C LEU A 203 1.92 11.73 -5.65
N ARG A 204 0.62 11.66 -5.32
CA ARG A 204 -0.15 12.78 -4.76
C ARG A 204 -0.86 12.47 -3.44
N SER A 205 -1.12 11.19 -3.16
CA SER A 205 -1.75 10.75 -1.91
C SER A 205 -0.75 9.97 -1.07
N PHE A 206 -0.43 10.50 0.12
CA PHE A 206 0.50 9.91 1.07
C PHE A 206 -0.27 9.51 2.33
N SER A 207 -0.10 8.27 2.77
CA SER A 207 -0.63 7.77 4.03
C SER A 207 0.55 7.32 4.91
N MET A 208 0.60 7.82 6.14
CA MET A 208 1.73 7.59 7.05
C MET A 208 1.29 7.68 8.51
N ALA A 209 2.18 7.30 9.43
CA ALA A 209 1.98 7.53 10.85
C ALA A 209 1.80 9.04 11.15
N PRO A 210 0.88 9.43 12.05
CA PRO A 210 0.59 10.83 12.33
C PRO A 210 1.81 11.68 12.69
N ALA A 211 2.79 11.10 13.38
CA ALA A 211 4.04 11.76 13.78
C ALA A 211 4.89 12.24 12.59
N ASN A 212 4.78 11.58 11.43
CA ASN A 212 5.60 11.90 10.26
C ASN A 212 4.94 12.95 9.35
N ILE A 213 3.65 13.23 9.54
CA ILE A 213 2.88 14.16 8.70
C ILE A 213 3.49 15.57 8.68
N PRO A 214 3.87 16.20 9.81
CA PRO A 214 4.36 17.58 9.79
C PRO A 214 5.61 17.76 8.95
N GLU A 215 6.58 16.85 9.07
CA GLU A 215 7.86 16.94 8.38
C GLU A 215 7.73 16.71 6.87
N VAL A 216 7.01 15.66 6.47
CA VAL A 216 6.73 15.42 5.05
C VAL A 216 5.92 16.57 4.45
N LYS A 217 4.93 17.10 5.18
CA LYS A 217 4.13 18.25 4.73
C LYS A 217 4.98 19.52 4.59
N LYS A 218 5.93 19.78 5.51
CA LYS A 218 6.89 20.90 5.42
C LYS A 218 7.71 20.79 4.14
N LEU A 219 8.28 19.63 3.87
CA LEU A 219 9.08 19.38 2.66
C LEU A 219 8.25 19.55 1.38
N ILE A 220 7.02 19.02 1.33
CA ILE A 220 6.10 19.20 0.19
C ILE A 220 5.82 20.69 -0.06
N ARG A 221 5.63 21.49 1.00
CA ARG A 221 5.33 22.93 0.90
C ARG A 221 6.53 23.78 0.50
N LEU A 222 7.75 23.31 0.74
CA LEU A 222 9.00 24.02 0.41
C LEU A 222 9.58 23.62 -0.95
N THR A 223 8.96 22.67 -1.65
CA THR A 223 9.43 22.19 -2.96
C THR A 223 8.44 22.53 -4.07
N THR A 224 8.90 22.41 -5.31
CA THR A 224 8.06 22.57 -6.51
C THR A 224 8.02 21.26 -7.29
N ILE A 225 6.90 20.99 -7.98
CA ILE A 225 6.77 19.79 -8.81
C ILE A 225 7.89 19.70 -9.88
N PRO A 226 8.27 20.78 -10.60
CA PRO A 226 9.38 20.71 -11.54
C PRO A 226 10.72 20.36 -10.88
N HIS A 227 10.98 20.81 -9.65
CA HIS A 227 12.18 20.43 -8.90
C HIS A 227 12.14 18.94 -8.53
N ALA A 228 11.06 18.47 -7.93
CA ALA A 228 10.85 17.07 -7.58
C ALA A 228 11.02 16.15 -8.81
N GLN A 229 10.48 16.54 -9.96
CA GLN A 229 10.65 15.81 -11.23
C GLN A 229 12.11 15.72 -11.69
N ARG A 230 12.91 16.78 -11.50
CA ARG A 230 14.36 16.72 -11.79
C ARG A 230 15.08 15.74 -10.87
N VAL A 231 14.79 15.79 -9.57
CA VAL A 231 15.33 14.85 -8.58
C VAL A 231 14.97 13.41 -8.95
N ALA A 232 13.70 13.14 -9.25
CA ALA A 232 13.25 11.81 -9.63
C ALA A 232 13.95 11.28 -10.89
N ARG A 233 14.08 12.11 -11.95
CA ARG A 233 14.80 11.72 -13.17
C ARG A 233 16.26 11.37 -12.89
N ARG A 234 16.94 12.15 -12.04
CA ARG A 234 18.34 11.89 -11.69
C ARG A 234 18.48 10.64 -10.83
N ALA A 235 17.63 10.46 -9.82
CA ALA A 235 17.62 9.26 -8.97
C ALA A 235 17.41 7.98 -9.79
N LEU A 236 16.50 8.00 -10.78
CA LEU A 236 16.23 6.86 -11.68
C LEU A 236 17.39 6.52 -12.63
N SER A 237 18.35 7.44 -12.81
CA SER A 237 19.52 7.25 -13.69
C SER A 237 20.69 6.52 -13.02
N PHE A 238 20.62 6.28 -11.71
CA PHE A 238 21.67 5.57 -10.99
C PHE A 238 21.48 4.05 -11.05
N ASP A 239 22.61 3.35 -10.97
CA ASP A 239 22.67 1.88 -11.03
C ASP A 239 22.77 1.24 -9.64
N THR A 240 23.11 2.04 -8.61
CA THR A 240 23.30 1.54 -7.25
C THR A 240 22.47 2.31 -6.23
N GLU A 241 22.01 1.60 -5.20
CA GLU A 241 21.35 2.20 -4.04
C GLU A 241 22.18 3.34 -3.42
N ARG A 242 23.49 3.12 -3.23
CA ARG A 242 24.35 4.11 -2.58
C ARG A 242 24.32 5.46 -3.30
N GLN A 243 24.34 5.46 -4.64
CA GLN A 243 24.23 6.69 -5.43
C GLN A 243 22.86 7.35 -5.26
N VAL A 244 21.78 6.57 -5.29
CA VAL A 244 20.41 7.04 -5.04
C VAL A 244 20.33 7.70 -3.67
N MET A 245 20.72 6.98 -2.61
CA MET A 245 20.56 7.43 -1.23
C MET A 245 21.37 8.69 -0.93
N ASN A 246 22.62 8.74 -1.40
CA ASN A 246 23.44 9.95 -1.25
C ASN A 246 22.81 11.14 -1.97
N TYR A 247 22.36 10.94 -3.20
CA TYR A 247 21.75 12.01 -3.99
C TYR A 247 20.44 12.51 -3.36
N LEU A 248 19.54 11.62 -2.94
CA LEU A 248 18.29 12.00 -2.29
C LEU A 248 18.54 12.75 -0.98
N ARG A 249 19.54 12.32 -0.20
CA ARG A 249 19.92 12.99 1.05
C ARG A 249 20.40 14.41 0.78
N ASP A 250 21.29 14.58 -0.20
CA ASP A 250 21.83 15.90 -0.56
C ASP A 250 20.73 16.84 -1.08
N GLU A 251 19.80 16.36 -1.91
CA GLU A 251 18.68 17.17 -2.40
C GLU A 251 17.69 17.52 -1.28
N THR A 252 17.43 16.59 -0.36
CA THR A 252 16.53 16.83 0.77
C THR A 252 17.11 17.88 1.71
N ARG A 253 18.42 17.81 2.02
CA ARG A 253 19.12 18.80 2.85
C ARG A 253 19.12 20.21 2.27
N LYS A 254 19.13 20.36 0.95
CA LYS A 254 19.01 21.68 0.29
C LYS A 254 17.65 22.34 0.55
N VAL A 255 16.60 21.54 0.77
CA VAL A 255 15.24 22.03 1.03
C VAL A 255 14.96 22.13 2.54
N LEU A 256 15.49 21.19 3.33
CA LEU A 256 15.37 21.12 4.78
C LEU A 256 16.77 21.09 5.43
N PRO A 257 17.45 22.25 5.59
CA PRO A 257 18.79 22.31 6.15
C PRO A 257 18.85 22.14 7.68
N GLU A 258 17.75 22.37 8.39
CA GLU A 258 17.70 22.38 9.87
C GLU A 258 17.29 21.04 10.52
N ASP A 259 16.85 20.06 9.72
CA ASP A 259 16.38 18.77 10.24
C ASP A 259 17.45 17.67 10.00
N PRO A 260 17.86 16.90 11.03
CA PRO A 260 18.82 15.81 10.85
C PRO A 260 18.20 14.66 10.05
N ILE A 261 18.54 14.59 8.76
CA ILE A 261 18.23 13.50 7.82
C ILE A 261 19.39 12.49 7.78
#